data_AF-A0A5J4KG54-F1
#
_entry.id   AF-A0A5J4KG54-F1
#
_cell.length_a   1.000
_cell.length_b   1.000
_cell.length_c   1.000
_cell.angle_alpha   90.00
_cell.angle_beta   90.00
_cell.angle_gamma   90.00
#
_symmetry.space_group_name_H-M   'P 1'
#
loop_
_entity.id
_entity.type
_entity.pdbx_description
1 polymer ?
#
loop_
_entity_poly.entity_id
_entity_poly.type
_entity_poly.pdbx_seq_one_letter_code
_entity_poly.pdbx_strand_id
1 'polypeptide(L)'
;MSLFLRSGQHWERRSPIRAVLSLVCLLILLSMMITACSDDTTTKNSNSATPTPAPVALTQLAWCDKPHQVFRDEASSHEQAANGQTTGLGPADGKVKTIADWKTMKANLGFSLYLPKSLPAGSCLLNVSGSLRDPIFGSNFTITYVLPSQDAISFSQAPVRIKNINFQCTVSQDTRSTAKTNSTPTPSAAKDPVQLCNGIHDKTNIVFSARGTTTYLQQFFQNLQPTMDWMPAR
;
A
#
# COMPACT_ATOMS: atom_id res chain seq x y z
N MET A 1 100.49 -12.13 30.60
CA MET A 1 99.81 -12.14 31.90
C MET A 1 98.35 -12.45 31.64
N SER A 2 97.94 -13.66 32.00
CA SER A 2 96.64 -14.26 31.75
C SER A 2 95.57 -13.68 32.67
N LEU A 3 94.30 -13.63 32.22
CA LEU A 3 93.14 -13.84 33.07
C LEU A 3 91.90 -14.23 32.24
N PHE A 4 91.43 -15.44 32.50
CA PHE A 4 90.15 -16.02 32.09
C PHE A 4 88.98 -15.32 32.81
N LEU A 5 87.82 -15.24 32.16
CA LEU A 5 86.53 -15.43 32.83
C LEU A 5 85.45 -15.94 31.86
N ARG A 6 84.75 -16.97 32.34
CA ARG A 6 83.82 -17.88 31.66
C ARG A 6 82.43 -17.69 32.28
N SER A 7 81.37 -17.59 31.48
CA SER A 7 79.96 -17.82 31.85
C SER A 7 79.17 -17.87 30.52
N GLY A 8 78.43 -18.90 30.11
CA GLY A 8 77.63 -19.87 30.86
C GLY A 8 76.14 -19.66 30.53
N GLN A 9 75.72 -19.77 29.26
CA GLN A 9 74.30 -19.59 28.88
C GLN A 9 73.50 -20.88 29.00
N HIS A 10 72.48 -20.80 29.87
CA HIS A 10 71.51 -21.82 30.24
C HIS A 10 70.41 -21.90 29.16
N TRP A 11 70.30 -23.04 28.47
CA TRP A 11 69.24 -23.29 27.49
C TRP A 11 67.95 -23.71 28.20
N GLU A 12 66.96 -22.82 28.29
CA GLU A 12 65.59 -23.19 28.68
C GLU A 12 64.85 -23.81 27.49
N ARG A 13 64.58 -25.12 27.60
CA ARG A 13 63.61 -25.84 26.76
C ARG A 13 62.21 -25.27 26.97
N ARG A 14 61.77 -24.37 26.10
CA ARG A 14 60.36 -23.99 26.00
C ARG A 14 59.59 -25.13 25.33
N SER A 15 58.61 -25.65 26.05
CA SER A 15 57.77 -26.79 25.67
C SER A 15 57.03 -26.53 24.35
N PRO A 16 57.18 -27.42 23.34
CA PRO A 16 56.54 -27.26 22.02
C PRO A 16 55.01 -27.38 22.08
N ILE A 17 54.46 -27.88 23.18
CA ILE A 17 53.02 -28.15 23.34
C ILE A 17 52.21 -26.83 23.45
N ARG A 18 52.78 -25.78 24.08
CA ARG A 18 52.11 -24.47 24.18
C ARG A 18 52.13 -23.70 22.85
N ALA A 19 53.17 -23.88 22.05
CA ALA A 19 53.27 -23.27 20.72
C ALA A 19 52.27 -23.88 19.74
N VAL A 20 52.06 -25.20 19.79
CA VAL A 20 51.09 -25.91 18.94
C VAL A 20 49.66 -25.52 19.29
N LEU A 21 49.32 -25.39 20.57
CA LEU A 21 47.96 -24.99 21.01
C LEU A 21 47.62 -23.55 20.58
N SER A 22 48.60 -22.64 20.63
CA SER A 22 48.44 -21.27 20.13
C SER A 22 48.25 -21.23 18.62
N LEU A 23 48.95 -22.08 17.86
CA LEU A 23 48.84 -22.13 16.40
C LEU A 23 47.48 -22.67 15.94
N VAL A 24 46.95 -23.70 16.63
CA VAL A 24 45.63 -24.27 16.35
C VAL A 24 44.50 -23.29 16.67
N CYS A 25 44.58 -22.57 17.80
CA CYS A 25 43.59 -21.52 18.10
C CYS A 25 43.60 -20.37 17.07
N LEU A 26 44.78 -19.99 16.57
CA LEU A 26 44.89 -18.92 15.57
C LEU A 26 44.32 -19.36 14.20
N LEU A 27 44.50 -20.63 13.84
CA LEU A 27 43.92 -21.23 12.63
C LEU A 27 42.38 -21.31 12.67
N ILE A 28 41.80 -21.60 13.83
CA ILE A 28 40.33 -21.65 14.02
C ILE A 28 39.73 -20.23 13.98
N LEU A 29 40.44 -19.21 14.47
CA LEU A 29 40.00 -17.82 14.37
C LEU A 29 40.09 -17.28 12.94
N LEU A 30 41.08 -17.73 12.15
CA LEU A 30 41.20 -17.33 10.73
C LEU A 30 40.09 -17.91 9.85
N SER A 31 39.59 -19.13 10.14
CA SER A 31 38.55 -19.78 9.32
C SER A 31 37.17 -19.14 9.45
N MET A 32 36.91 -18.38 10.52
CA MET A 32 35.65 -17.63 10.67
C MET A 32 35.60 -16.31 9.87
N MET A 33 36.73 -15.87 9.29
CA MET A 33 36.80 -14.63 8.51
C MET A 33 36.71 -14.84 6.98
N ILE A 34 36.63 -16.09 6.48
CA ILE A 34 36.69 -16.39 5.04
C ILE A 34 35.31 -16.79 4.46
N THR A 35 34.24 -16.81 5.24
CA THR A 35 32.88 -17.11 4.74
C THR A 35 32.09 -15.87 4.30
N ALA A 36 32.77 -14.72 4.12
CA ALA A 36 32.21 -13.58 3.40
C ALA A 36 33.11 -13.28 2.21
N CYS A 37 32.55 -13.37 1.00
CA CYS A 37 33.19 -13.18 -0.32
C CYS A 37 33.70 -14.45 -1.02
N SER A 38 32.80 -15.43 -1.20
CA SER A 38 32.80 -16.22 -2.44
C SER A 38 31.39 -16.20 -2.99
N ASP A 39 31.13 -15.26 -3.90
CA ASP A 39 30.07 -15.45 -4.88
C ASP A 39 30.66 -15.19 -6.27
N ASP A 40 30.34 -16.14 -7.14
CA ASP A 40 31.06 -16.53 -8.33
C ASP A 40 30.64 -15.66 -9.53
N THR A 41 31.59 -15.43 -10.43
CA THR A 41 31.40 -14.71 -11.68
C THR A 41 30.41 -15.43 -12.60
N THR A 42 29.17 -14.94 -12.63
CA THR A 42 28.29 -15.12 -13.81
C THR A 42 27.88 -13.75 -14.31
N THR A 43 28.36 -13.39 -15.50
CA THR A 43 27.93 -12.23 -16.30
C THR A 43 26.42 -12.05 -16.30
N LYS A 44 25.91 -11.09 -15.50
CA LYS A 44 24.61 -10.45 -15.68
C LYS A 44 24.71 -8.97 -15.32
N ASN A 45 24.46 -8.12 -16.31
CA ASN A 45 24.20 -6.69 -16.16
C ASN A 45 23.29 -6.45 -14.95
N SER A 46 23.87 -6.01 -13.85
CA SER A 46 23.13 -5.64 -12.65
C SER A 46 23.16 -4.14 -12.53
N ASN A 47 22.16 -3.51 -13.17
CA ASN A 47 21.68 -2.22 -12.71
C ASN A 47 21.46 -2.36 -11.20
N SER A 48 22.18 -1.57 -10.40
CA SER A 48 21.94 -1.49 -8.96
C SER A 48 20.49 -1.05 -8.77
N ALA A 49 19.62 -2.02 -8.57
CA ALA A 49 18.23 -1.77 -8.28
C ALA A 49 18.19 -1.31 -6.84
N THR A 50 18.02 0.01 -6.65
CA THR A 50 17.59 0.61 -5.39
C THR A 50 16.51 -0.29 -4.78
N PRO A 51 16.63 -0.69 -3.50
CA PRO A 51 15.66 -1.60 -2.90
C PRO A 51 14.27 -1.00 -3.05
N THR A 52 13.40 -1.70 -3.79
CA THR A 52 12.00 -1.27 -3.98
C THR A 52 11.36 -1.16 -2.59
N PRO A 53 10.92 0.03 -2.17
CA PRO A 53 10.42 0.19 -0.82
C PRO A 53 9.15 -0.64 -0.62
N ALA A 54 9.07 -1.30 0.55
CA ALA A 54 8.03 -2.27 0.85
C ALA A 54 6.63 -1.63 0.84
N PRO A 55 5.57 -2.34 0.39
CA PRO A 55 4.21 -1.80 0.40
C PRO A 55 3.77 -1.31 1.78
N VAL A 56 3.06 -0.18 1.82
CA VAL A 56 2.56 0.46 3.04
C VAL A 56 1.14 -0.03 3.32
N ALA A 57 0.90 -0.47 4.56
CA ALA A 57 -0.45 -0.83 5.01
C ALA A 57 -1.35 0.40 5.07
N LEU A 58 -2.65 0.27 4.77
CA LEU A 58 -3.53 1.44 4.73
C LEU A 58 -3.65 2.16 6.09
N THR A 59 -3.45 1.45 7.19
CA THR A 59 -3.43 2.02 8.54
C THR A 59 -2.26 2.97 8.80
N GLN A 60 -1.24 2.91 7.96
CA GLN A 60 -0.03 3.73 8.04
C GLN A 60 0.01 4.82 6.96
N LEU A 61 -1.05 4.97 6.17
CA LEU A 61 -1.09 5.98 5.13
C LEU A 61 -1.23 7.38 5.75
N ALA A 62 -0.30 8.26 5.40
CA ALA A 62 -0.42 9.69 5.66
C ALA A 62 -1.35 10.36 4.64
N TRP A 63 -1.86 11.54 4.99
CA TRP A 63 -2.51 12.42 4.02
C TRP A 63 -1.48 13.00 3.05
N CYS A 64 -1.89 13.24 1.81
CA CYS A 64 -1.03 13.89 0.82
C CYS A 64 -0.71 15.33 1.23
N ASP A 65 -1.74 16.04 1.71
CA ASP A 65 -1.64 17.39 2.23
C ASP A 65 -2.38 17.44 3.58
N LYS A 66 -3.38 18.32 3.71
CA LYS A 66 -4.27 18.39 4.86
C LYS A 66 -5.33 17.28 4.81
N PRO A 67 -5.81 16.80 5.97
CA PRO A 67 -6.94 15.90 6.03
C PRO A 67 -8.15 16.44 5.27
N HIS A 68 -8.63 15.68 4.29
CA HIS A 68 -9.87 15.96 3.57
C HIS A 68 -10.85 14.83 3.81
N GLN A 69 -11.58 14.96 4.91
CA GLN A 69 -12.57 13.99 5.37
C GLN A 69 -13.95 14.65 5.44
N VAL A 70 -14.91 14.13 4.69
CA VAL A 70 -16.28 14.66 4.67
C VAL A 70 -17.28 13.51 4.83
N PHE A 71 -17.90 13.45 6.01
CA PHE A 71 -18.96 12.48 6.27
C PHE A 71 -20.26 13.20 6.55
N ARG A 72 -21.31 12.78 5.84
CA ARG A 72 -22.63 13.38 5.94
C ARG A 72 -23.66 12.30 6.20
N ASP A 73 -24.69 12.74 6.87
CA ASP A 73 -25.91 12.00 7.10
C ASP A 73 -27.02 12.82 6.45
N GLU A 74 -27.48 12.34 5.30
CA GLU A 74 -28.44 13.05 4.48
C GLU A 74 -29.85 12.83 5.04
N ALA A 75 -30.66 13.87 4.92
CA ALA A 75 -32.07 13.77 5.26
C ALA A 75 -32.81 13.06 4.12
N SER A 76 -33.06 11.77 4.27
CA SER A 76 -33.94 11.06 3.34
C SER A 76 -35.38 11.10 3.88
N SER A 77 -36.27 11.78 3.13
CA SER A 77 -37.71 11.62 3.27
C SER A 77 -38.21 10.30 2.67
N HIS A 78 -37.33 9.53 2.02
CA HIS A 78 -37.66 8.21 1.49
C HIS A 78 -37.77 7.20 2.63
N GLU A 79 -39.00 6.79 2.90
CA GLU A 79 -39.31 5.57 3.62
C GLU A 79 -38.69 4.39 2.83
N GLN A 80 -37.66 3.73 3.33
CA GLN A 80 -37.30 2.43 2.78
C GLN A 80 -38.31 1.42 3.33
N ALA A 81 -39.23 0.99 2.48
CA ALA A 81 -40.14 -0.09 2.81
C ALA A 81 -39.34 -1.41 2.88
N ALA A 82 -38.92 -1.77 4.08
CA ALA A 82 -38.65 -3.16 4.43
C ALA A 82 -39.91 -3.71 5.11
N ASN A 83 -40.54 -4.73 4.52
CA ASN A 83 -41.73 -5.40 5.08
C ASN A 83 -42.96 -4.51 5.38
N GLY A 84 -43.22 -3.48 4.56
CA GLY A 84 -44.44 -2.66 4.70
C GLY A 84 -44.46 -1.73 5.92
N GLN A 85 -43.31 -1.57 6.59
CA GLN A 85 -43.17 -0.69 7.74
C GLN A 85 -42.33 0.53 7.36
N THR A 86 -42.94 1.71 7.44
CA THR A 86 -42.28 2.97 7.11
C THR A 86 -41.43 3.40 8.31
N THR A 87 -40.11 3.44 8.13
CA THR A 87 -39.22 4.06 9.11
C THR A 87 -38.65 5.30 8.45
N GLY A 88 -38.87 6.47 9.05
CA GLY A 88 -38.26 7.72 8.59
C GLY A 88 -36.75 7.58 8.66
N LEU A 89 -36.09 7.53 7.51
CA LEU A 89 -34.64 7.39 7.41
C LEU A 89 -34.01 8.76 7.20
N GLY A 90 -34.01 9.57 8.25
CA GLY A 90 -33.29 10.84 8.26
C GLY A 90 -32.98 11.29 9.69
N PRO A 91 -32.13 12.31 9.87
CA PRO A 91 -32.09 13.05 11.12
C PRO A 91 -33.50 13.55 11.48
N ALA A 92 -33.87 13.52 12.77
CA ALA A 92 -35.24 13.82 13.22
C ALA A 92 -35.74 15.23 12.83
N ASP A 93 -34.80 16.13 12.50
CA ASP A 93 -35.05 17.50 12.06
C ASP A 93 -35.08 17.67 10.52
N GLY A 94 -34.89 16.59 9.76
CA GLY A 94 -34.90 16.60 8.29
C GLY A 94 -33.75 17.38 7.66
N LYS A 95 -32.66 17.63 8.41
CA LYS A 95 -31.50 18.40 7.91
C LYS A 95 -30.28 17.51 7.73
N VAL A 96 -29.46 17.84 6.74
CA VAL A 96 -28.16 17.19 6.53
C VAL A 96 -27.28 17.44 7.75
N LYS A 97 -26.71 16.37 8.30
CA LYS A 97 -25.84 16.43 9.47
C LYS A 97 -24.42 15.96 9.11
N THR A 98 -23.42 16.71 9.55
CA THR A 98 -22.03 16.25 9.44
C THR A 98 -21.73 15.20 10.51
N ILE A 99 -21.08 14.11 10.11
CA ILE A 99 -20.58 13.07 11.01
C ILE A 99 -19.10 13.34 11.26
N ALA A 100 -18.72 13.56 12.52
CA ALA A 100 -17.35 13.95 12.85
C ALA A 100 -16.35 12.80 12.80
N ASP A 101 -16.81 11.55 12.99
CA ASP A 101 -15.93 10.41 13.21
C ASP A 101 -16.21 9.25 12.27
N TRP A 102 -15.12 8.58 11.87
CA TRP A 102 -15.15 7.43 10.99
C TRP A 102 -15.91 6.24 11.60
N LYS A 103 -15.84 6.06 12.92
CA LYS A 103 -16.46 4.92 13.59
C LYS A 103 -17.98 4.96 13.46
N THR A 104 -18.59 6.13 13.65
CA THR A 104 -20.02 6.37 13.44
C THR A 104 -20.40 6.15 11.98
N MET A 105 -19.63 6.69 11.02
CA MET A 105 -19.88 6.45 9.59
C MET A 105 -19.83 4.94 9.27
N LYS A 106 -18.72 4.25 9.59
CA LYS A 106 -18.52 2.82 9.33
C LYS A 106 -19.62 1.94 9.93
N ALA A 107 -20.06 2.25 11.16
CA ALA A 107 -21.12 1.49 11.82
C ALA A 107 -22.50 1.63 11.14
N ASN A 108 -22.75 2.72 10.42
CA ASN A 108 -24.05 3.03 9.82
C ASN A 108 -24.07 2.90 8.30
N LEU A 109 -22.96 2.54 7.64
CA LEU A 109 -22.92 2.34 6.18
C LEU A 109 -23.91 1.26 5.72
N GLY A 110 -24.10 0.19 6.49
CA GLY A 110 -24.99 -0.91 6.12
C GLY A 110 -24.45 -1.83 5.01
N PHE A 111 -23.18 -1.68 4.64
CA PHE A 111 -22.46 -2.58 3.72
C PHE A 111 -20.98 -2.68 4.10
N SER A 112 -20.29 -3.71 3.59
CA SER A 112 -18.86 -3.93 3.83
C SER A 112 -18.02 -3.12 2.83
N LEU A 113 -16.99 -2.44 3.34
CA LEU A 113 -16.01 -1.76 2.50
C LEU A 113 -14.92 -2.73 2.07
N TYR A 114 -14.60 -2.69 0.78
CA TYR A 114 -13.56 -3.48 0.15
C TYR A 114 -12.42 -2.55 -0.28
N LEU A 115 -11.27 -2.69 0.35
CA LEU A 115 -10.09 -1.87 0.10
C LEU A 115 -8.88 -2.78 -0.19
N PRO A 116 -7.85 -2.27 -0.90
CA PRO A 116 -6.60 -3.01 -1.03
C PRO A 116 -6.01 -3.28 0.37
N LYS A 117 -5.17 -4.31 0.50
CA LYS A 117 -4.48 -4.60 1.77
C LYS A 117 -3.36 -3.59 2.07
N SER A 118 -2.66 -3.20 1.01
CA SER A 118 -1.53 -2.28 1.04
C SER A 118 -1.47 -1.50 -0.27
N LEU A 119 -0.75 -0.38 -0.24
CA LEU A 119 -0.45 0.44 -1.40
C LEU A 119 1.07 0.54 -1.57
N PRO A 120 1.57 0.89 -2.77
CA PRO A 120 2.99 1.14 -2.98
C PRO A 120 3.55 2.17 -1.99
N ALA A 121 4.80 1.99 -1.56
CA ALA A 121 5.46 2.95 -0.68
C ALA A 121 5.54 4.34 -1.29
N GLY A 122 5.21 5.36 -0.51
CA GLY A 122 5.07 6.75 -1.00
C GLY A 122 3.66 7.10 -1.46
N SER A 123 2.70 6.17 -1.37
CA SER A 123 1.29 6.50 -1.55
C SER A 123 0.77 7.33 -0.37
N CYS A 124 -0.16 8.24 -0.64
CA CYS A 124 -0.80 9.07 0.36
C CYS A 124 -2.31 9.16 0.13
N LEU A 125 -3.04 9.50 1.19
CA LEU A 125 -4.49 9.62 1.19
C LEU A 125 -4.87 11.04 0.75
N LEU A 126 -5.66 11.13 -0.32
CA LEU A 126 -6.08 12.42 -0.86
C LEU A 126 -7.44 12.85 -0.31
N ASN A 127 -8.40 11.93 -0.30
CA ASN A 127 -9.77 12.22 0.10
C ASN A 127 -10.44 10.98 0.70
N VAL A 128 -11.24 11.21 1.72
CA VAL A 128 -12.20 10.23 2.24
C VAL A 128 -13.55 10.93 2.40
N SER A 129 -14.57 10.37 1.79
CA SER A 129 -15.92 10.91 1.93
C SER A 129 -16.96 9.80 2.01
N GLY A 130 -18.10 10.11 2.59
CA GLY A 130 -19.19 9.18 2.69
C GLY A 130 -20.48 9.90 3.03
N SER A 131 -21.56 9.30 2.59
CA SER A 131 -22.90 9.77 2.86
C SER A 131 -23.72 8.61 3.40
N LEU A 132 -24.49 8.85 4.46
CA LEU A 132 -25.52 7.95 4.92
C LEU A 132 -26.86 8.43 4.37
N ARG A 133 -27.72 7.47 4.00
CA ARG A 133 -29.12 7.75 3.66
C ARG A 133 -29.29 8.79 2.55
N ASP A 134 -28.36 8.83 1.60
CA ASP A 134 -28.50 9.61 0.38
C ASP A 134 -29.80 9.19 -0.34
N PRO A 135 -30.66 10.14 -0.75
CA PRO A 135 -31.95 9.81 -1.35
C PRO A 135 -31.83 9.03 -2.67
N ILE A 136 -30.70 9.16 -3.37
CA ILE A 136 -30.45 8.49 -4.65
C ILE A 136 -29.73 7.16 -4.42
N PHE A 137 -28.62 7.20 -3.68
CA PHE A 137 -27.70 6.05 -3.57
C PHE A 137 -27.83 5.29 -2.25
N GLY A 138 -28.50 5.85 -1.24
CA GLY A 138 -28.55 5.32 0.12
C GLY A 138 -27.22 5.62 0.81
N SER A 139 -26.62 4.64 1.46
CA SER A 139 -25.27 4.84 1.99
C SER A 139 -24.22 4.71 0.87
N ASN A 140 -23.24 5.60 0.82
CA ASN A 140 -22.11 5.51 -0.10
C ASN A 140 -20.80 5.93 0.57
N PHE A 141 -19.70 5.47 0.02
CA PHE A 141 -18.35 5.75 0.50
C PHE A 141 -17.40 5.93 -0.68
N THR A 142 -16.58 6.98 -0.63
CA THR A 142 -15.55 7.28 -1.63
C THR A 142 -14.21 7.51 -0.96
N ILE A 143 -13.16 6.94 -1.54
CA ILE A 143 -11.78 7.12 -1.08
C ILE A 143 -10.83 7.24 -2.25
N THR A 144 -9.87 8.16 -2.15
CA THR A 144 -8.90 8.42 -3.20
C THR A 144 -7.49 8.45 -2.63
N TYR A 145 -6.57 7.74 -3.29
CA TYR A 145 -5.16 7.70 -2.99
C TYR A 145 -4.36 8.29 -4.15
N VAL A 146 -3.25 8.95 -3.84
CA VAL A 146 -2.21 9.29 -4.81
C VAL A 146 -1.09 8.30 -4.65
N LEU A 147 -0.65 7.73 -5.78
CA LEU A 147 0.46 6.80 -5.88
C LEU A 147 1.80 7.54 -6.07
N PRO A 148 2.95 6.89 -5.85
CA PRO A 148 4.26 7.51 -6.00
C PRO A 148 4.54 8.07 -7.41
N SER A 149 3.90 7.49 -8.43
CA SER A 149 3.98 7.94 -9.82
C SER A 149 3.12 9.17 -10.13
N GLN A 150 2.49 9.77 -9.11
CA GLN A 150 1.46 10.82 -9.20
C GLN A 150 0.18 10.38 -9.92
N ASP A 151 0.01 9.09 -10.17
CA ASP A 151 -1.26 8.53 -10.60
C ASP A 151 -2.20 8.38 -9.40
N ALA A 152 -3.51 8.41 -9.61
CA ALA A 152 -4.49 8.26 -8.54
C ALA A 152 -5.23 6.92 -8.66
N ILE A 153 -5.61 6.36 -7.51
CA ILE A 153 -6.60 5.29 -7.41
C ILE A 153 -7.77 5.82 -6.61
N SER A 154 -8.97 5.78 -7.17
CA SER A 154 -10.20 6.20 -6.48
C SER A 154 -11.21 5.06 -6.45
N PHE A 155 -11.85 4.84 -5.30
CA PHE A 155 -12.94 3.89 -5.11
C PHE A 155 -14.20 4.63 -4.72
N SER A 156 -15.33 4.22 -5.28
CA SER A 156 -16.69 4.60 -4.90
C SER A 156 -17.47 3.31 -4.65
N GLN A 157 -18.06 3.19 -3.47
CA GLN A 157 -18.69 1.97 -2.97
C GLN A 157 -20.07 2.26 -2.42
N ALA A 158 -21.02 1.38 -2.71
CA ALA A 158 -22.41 1.50 -2.30
C ALA A 158 -23.05 0.10 -2.18
N PRO A 159 -24.17 -0.05 -1.46
CA PRO A 159 -24.89 -1.32 -1.44
C PRO A 159 -25.38 -1.68 -2.84
N VAL A 160 -25.38 -2.97 -3.17
CA VAL A 160 -25.88 -3.49 -4.45
C VAL A 160 -27.37 -3.19 -4.58
N ARG A 161 -27.73 -2.41 -5.59
CA ARG A 161 -29.13 -2.18 -6.00
C ARG A 161 -29.51 -2.97 -7.25
N ILE A 162 -28.53 -3.29 -8.10
CA ILE A 162 -28.70 -4.04 -9.34
C ILE A 162 -27.87 -5.31 -9.24
N LYS A 163 -28.52 -6.47 -9.34
CA LYS A 163 -27.85 -7.78 -9.32
C LYS A 163 -27.27 -8.10 -10.70
N ASN A 164 -26.28 -9.00 -10.75
CA ASN A 164 -25.66 -9.53 -11.98
C ASN A 164 -24.73 -8.58 -12.74
N ILE A 165 -24.07 -7.64 -12.05
CA ILE A 165 -22.99 -6.86 -12.67
C ILE A 165 -21.72 -7.73 -12.66
N ASN A 166 -21.30 -8.16 -13.85
CA ASN A 166 -19.97 -8.74 -14.04
C ASN A 166 -18.91 -7.64 -14.00
N PHE A 167 -17.70 -8.00 -13.55
CA PHE A 167 -16.55 -7.11 -13.56
C PHE A 167 -16.30 -6.60 -14.98
N GLN A 168 -16.27 -5.29 -15.14
CA GLN A 168 -16.05 -4.62 -16.43
C GLN A 168 -15.15 -3.40 -16.22
N CYS A 169 -14.39 -3.04 -17.24
CA CYS A 169 -13.60 -1.83 -17.27
C CYS A 169 -13.80 -1.10 -18.59
N THR A 170 -13.79 0.22 -18.52
CA THR A 170 -13.82 1.11 -19.68
C THR A 170 -12.59 2.00 -19.64
N VAL A 171 -11.91 2.14 -20.77
CA VAL A 171 -10.76 3.04 -20.87
C VAL A 171 -11.27 4.47 -20.80
N SER A 172 -10.82 5.21 -19.79
CA SER A 172 -11.03 6.65 -19.70
C SER A 172 -10.03 7.31 -20.65
N GLN A 173 -10.48 8.06 -21.63
CA GLN A 173 -9.58 8.78 -22.53
C GLN A 173 -8.76 9.78 -21.71
N ASP A 174 -7.44 9.57 -21.67
CA ASP A 174 -6.48 10.50 -21.11
C ASP A 174 -6.49 11.73 -22.04
N THR A 175 -7.21 12.79 -21.67
CA THR A 175 -7.17 14.08 -22.37
C THR A 175 -5.86 14.78 -22.06
N ARG A 176 -4.74 14.18 -22.48
CA ARG A 176 -3.50 14.92 -22.66
C ARG A 176 -3.69 15.86 -23.84
N SER A 177 -4.17 17.04 -23.48
CA SER A 177 -4.18 18.26 -24.26
C SER A 177 -2.97 18.32 -25.19
N THR A 178 -3.25 18.48 -26.48
CA THR A 178 -2.29 18.82 -27.52
C THR A 178 -1.74 20.22 -27.26
N ALA A 179 -0.88 20.36 -26.24
CA ALA A 179 -0.02 21.52 -26.09
C ALA A 179 1.05 21.42 -27.19
N LYS A 180 0.82 22.18 -28.27
CA LYS A 180 1.71 22.36 -29.41
C LYS A 180 2.93 23.18 -28.96
N THR A 181 3.88 22.54 -28.29
CA THR A 181 5.21 23.12 -28.01
C THR A 181 6.26 22.32 -28.75
N ASN A 182 6.97 22.99 -29.67
CA ASN A 182 8.12 22.52 -30.42
C ASN A 182 9.30 22.19 -29.47
N SER A 183 9.19 21.09 -28.74
CA SER A 183 10.31 20.52 -27.99
C SER A 183 10.33 19.02 -28.26
N THR A 184 11.43 18.56 -28.85
CA THR A 184 11.72 17.17 -29.18
C THR A 184 11.36 16.26 -27.99
N PRO A 185 10.42 15.31 -28.13
CA PRO A 185 10.05 14.46 -27.01
C PRO A 185 11.11 13.39 -26.80
N THR A 186 11.79 13.42 -25.65
CA THR A 186 12.44 12.22 -25.11
C THR A 186 11.36 11.14 -24.97
N PRO A 187 11.57 9.90 -25.45
CA PRO A 187 10.55 8.86 -25.36
C PRO A 187 10.33 8.49 -23.88
N SER A 188 9.35 9.13 -23.25
CA SER A 188 8.80 8.66 -21.99
C SER A 188 8.02 7.39 -22.30
N ALA A 189 8.38 6.28 -21.66
CA ALA A 189 7.69 5.01 -21.82
C ALA A 189 6.16 5.23 -21.73
N ALA A 190 5.42 4.65 -22.67
CA ALA A 190 3.97 4.76 -22.69
C ALA A 190 3.42 4.25 -21.35
N LYS A 191 2.74 5.13 -20.61
CA LYS A 191 2.02 4.75 -19.40
C LYS A 191 0.75 4.00 -19.81
N ASP A 192 0.42 2.90 -19.13
CA ASP A 192 -0.87 2.19 -19.29
C ASP A 192 -2.04 3.17 -19.17
N PRO A 193 -3.20 2.98 -19.81
CA PRO A 193 -4.31 3.91 -19.70
C PRO A 193 -4.98 3.87 -18.32
N VAL A 194 -5.65 4.97 -17.94
CA VAL A 194 -6.59 4.97 -16.81
C VAL A 194 -7.87 4.26 -17.26
N GLN A 195 -8.34 3.32 -16.45
CA GLN A 195 -9.62 2.65 -16.67
C GLN A 195 -10.57 2.93 -15.51
N LEU A 196 -11.85 3.04 -15.84
CA LEU A 196 -12.96 3.04 -14.89
C LEU A 196 -13.54 1.63 -14.88
N CYS A 197 -13.40 0.95 -13.75
CA CYS A 197 -13.84 -0.42 -13.55
C CYS A 197 -15.00 -0.48 -12.56
N ASN A 198 -15.93 -1.39 -12.79
CA ASN A 198 -17.07 -1.65 -11.93
C ASN A 198 -17.24 -3.15 -11.69
N GLY A 199 -17.65 -3.52 -10.48
CA GLY A 199 -17.91 -4.91 -10.11
C GLY A 199 -18.60 -5.02 -8.77
N ILE A 200 -19.03 -6.23 -8.44
CA ILE A 200 -19.69 -6.54 -7.16
C ILE A 200 -18.82 -7.49 -6.35
N HIS A 201 -18.67 -7.19 -5.06
CA HIS A 201 -18.19 -8.11 -4.03
C HIS A 201 -19.29 -8.28 -2.97
N ASP A 202 -19.76 -9.52 -2.80
CA ASP A 202 -20.91 -9.87 -1.93
C ASP A 202 -22.12 -8.93 -2.15
N LYS A 203 -22.37 -7.99 -1.22
CA LYS A 203 -23.47 -7.01 -1.27
C LYS A 203 -23.01 -5.59 -1.54
N THR A 204 -21.77 -5.39 -1.96
CA THR A 204 -21.18 -4.08 -2.24
C THR A 204 -20.86 -3.94 -3.73
N ASN A 205 -21.46 -2.92 -4.36
CA ASN A 205 -21.05 -2.46 -5.67
C ASN A 205 -19.85 -1.53 -5.51
N ILE A 206 -18.81 -1.76 -6.30
CA ILE A 206 -17.55 -1.03 -6.24
C ILE A 206 -17.25 -0.53 -7.64
N VAL A 207 -17.12 0.79 -7.76
CA VAL A 207 -16.59 1.47 -8.94
C VAL A 207 -15.23 2.03 -8.56
N PHE A 208 -14.19 1.73 -9.33
CA PHE A 208 -12.88 2.31 -9.09
C PHE A 208 -12.21 2.75 -10.38
N SER A 209 -11.36 3.77 -10.26
CA SER A 209 -10.50 4.23 -11.33
C SER A 209 -9.05 3.98 -10.95
N ALA A 210 -8.29 3.42 -11.88
CA ALA A 210 -6.86 3.16 -11.71
C ALA A 210 -6.19 3.01 -13.07
N ARG A 211 -4.87 3.22 -13.10
CA ARG A 211 -4.05 2.97 -14.27
C ARG A 211 -3.66 1.49 -14.34
N GLY A 212 -3.76 0.88 -15.51
CA GLY A 212 -3.34 -0.51 -15.73
C GLY A 212 -4.11 -1.22 -16.84
N THR A 213 -3.76 -2.48 -17.11
CA THR A 213 -4.50 -3.36 -18.04
C THR A 213 -5.75 -3.94 -17.38
N THR A 214 -6.75 -4.33 -18.16
CA THR A 214 -8.01 -4.88 -17.61
C THR A 214 -7.76 -6.14 -16.79
N THR A 215 -6.86 -7.02 -17.24
CA THR A 215 -6.46 -8.23 -16.50
C THR A 215 -5.85 -7.90 -15.14
N TYR A 216 -4.94 -6.93 -15.09
CA TYR A 216 -4.33 -6.49 -13.84
C TYR A 216 -5.37 -5.89 -12.89
N LEU A 217 -6.25 -5.02 -13.40
CA LEU A 217 -7.29 -4.36 -12.59
C LEU A 217 -8.34 -5.36 -12.10
N GLN A 218 -8.63 -6.42 -12.87
CA GLN A 218 -9.48 -7.52 -12.42
C GLN A 218 -8.83 -8.29 -11.27
N GLN A 219 -7.55 -8.64 -11.37
CA GLN A 219 -6.83 -9.30 -10.27
C GLN A 219 -6.76 -8.40 -9.03
N PHE A 220 -6.49 -7.11 -9.22
CA PHE A 220 -6.50 -6.12 -8.15
C PHE A 220 -7.87 -6.07 -7.45
N PHE A 221 -8.96 -6.06 -8.22
CA PHE A 221 -10.33 -6.10 -7.69
C PHE A 221 -10.62 -7.38 -6.88
N GLN A 222 -10.18 -8.54 -7.35
CA GLN A 222 -10.37 -9.81 -6.65
C GLN A 222 -9.61 -9.86 -5.31
N ASN A 223 -8.51 -9.12 -5.18
CA ASN A 223 -7.68 -9.07 -3.98
C ASN A 223 -8.13 -8.00 -2.96
N LEU A 224 -9.20 -7.26 -3.24
CA LEU A 224 -9.77 -6.33 -2.26
C LEU A 224 -10.28 -7.11 -1.04
N GLN A 225 -10.02 -6.58 0.15
CA GLN A 225 -10.39 -7.24 1.40
C GLN A 225 -11.54 -6.51 2.07
N PRO A 226 -12.56 -7.25 2.56
CA PRO A 226 -13.59 -6.66 3.39
C PRO A 226 -13.02 -6.30 4.76
N THR A 227 -13.63 -5.30 5.41
CA THR A 227 -13.50 -5.09 6.86
C THR A 227 -12.05 -4.97 7.33
N MET A 228 -11.22 -4.26 6.58
CA MET A 228 -9.91 -3.86 7.05
C MET A 228 -10.06 -2.98 8.30
N ASP A 229 -9.21 -3.18 9.31
CA ASP A 229 -9.06 -2.29 10.49
C ASP A 229 -8.40 -0.97 10.07
N TRP A 230 -8.96 -0.34 9.06
CA TRP A 230 -8.52 0.94 8.55
C TRP A 230 -9.32 2.06 9.20
N MET A 231 -8.59 3.08 9.64
CA MET A 231 -9.10 4.36 10.08
C MET A 231 -8.30 5.43 9.35
N PRO A 232 -8.93 6.46 8.75
CA PRO A 232 -8.20 7.61 8.27
C PRO A 232 -7.37 8.19 9.41
N ALA A 233 -6.06 8.40 9.20
CA ALA A 233 -5.26 9.17 10.13
C ALA A 233 -5.91 10.56 10.32
N ARG A 234 -5.78 11.17 11.49
CA ARG A 234 -6.26 12.55 11.71
C ARG A 234 -5.20 13.57 11.39
#